data_AF-A0A959EI37-F1
#
_entry.id   AF-A0A959EI37-F1
#
_cell.length_a   1.000
_cell.length_b   1.000
_cell.length_c   1.000
_cell.angle_alpha   90.00
_cell.angle_beta   90.00
_cell.angle_gamma   90.00
#
_symmetry.space_group_name_H-M   'P 1'
#
loop_
_entity.id
_entity.type
_entity.pdbx_description
1 polymer ?
#
loop_
_entity_poly.entity_id
_entity_poly.type
_entity_poly.pdbx_seq_one_letter_code
_entity_poly.pdbx_strand_id
1 'polypeptide(L)'
;MKQIITALLWISCLSVYGQYQAPSGPWVESAESLGALITGEGLKEHLSILASDEFEGRETGQPGQRLAAEYIAKVFEGYGMPRVVGDSSYFQKIAFTAEGWNRIALVLNGESYRHLW
;
A
#
# COMPACT_ATOMS: atom_id res chain seq x y z
N MET A 1 -14.14 -51.45 -32.69
CA MET A 1 -13.83 -51.35 -31.24
C MET A 1 -12.79 -50.28 -30.91
N LYS A 2 -11.63 -50.21 -31.58
CA LYS A 2 -10.59 -49.18 -31.30
C LYS A 2 -11.08 -47.73 -31.47
N GLN A 3 -11.89 -47.45 -32.50
CA GLN A 3 -12.44 -46.11 -32.80
C GLN A 3 -13.44 -45.60 -31.75
N ILE A 4 -14.16 -46.51 -31.06
CA ILE A 4 -15.16 -46.16 -30.03
C ILE A 4 -14.45 -45.77 -28.73
N ILE A 5 -13.34 -46.44 -28.40
CA ILE A 5 -12.55 -46.16 -27.20
C ILE A 5 -11.85 -44.79 -27.31
N THR A 6 -11.35 -44.43 -28.50
CA THR A 6 -10.76 -43.11 -28.75
C THR A 6 -11.78 -41.97 -28.65
N ALA A 7 -13.01 -42.16 -29.11
CA ALA A 7 -14.06 -41.13 -28.99
C ALA A 7 -14.48 -40.88 -27.53
N LEU A 8 -14.55 -41.94 -26.71
CA LEU A 8 -14.84 -41.83 -25.28
C LEU A 8 -13.74 -41.11 -24.50
N LEU A 9 -12.47 -41.33 -24.87
CA LEU A 9 -11.32 -40.69 -24.21
C LEU A 9 -11.22 -39.18 -24.47
N TRP A 10 -11.76 -38.72 -25.61
CA TRP A 10 -11.85 -37.29 -25.93
C TRP A 10 -12.97 -36.58 -25.16
N ILE A 11 -14.10 -37.25 -24.93
CA ILE A 11 -15.24 -36.71 -24.17
C ILE A 11 -14.91 -36.59 -22.67
N SER A 12 -14.11 -37.50 -22.12
CA SER A 12 -13.64 -37.39 -20.72
C SER A 12 -12.61 -36.27 -20.52
N CYS A 13 -11.90 -35.85 -21.56
CA CYS A 13 -10.93 -34.75 -21.46
C CYS A 13 -11.63 -33.38 -21.52
N LEU A 14 -12.70 -33.23 -22.30
CA LEU A 14 -13.46 -31.98 -22.40
C LEU A 14 -14.20 -31.60 -21.10
N SER A 15 -14.58 -32.59 -20.29
CA SER A 15 -15.35 -32.38 -19.05
C SER A 15 -14.49 -31.85 -17.88
N VAL A 16 -13.18 -32.05 -17.92
CA VAL A 16 -12.25 -31.57 -16.89
C VAL A 16 -11.94 -30.07 -17.02
N TYR A 17 -11.94 -29.52 -18.24
CA TYR A 17 -11.71 -28.08 -18.45
C TYR A 17 -12.93 -27.20 -18.11
N GLY A 18 -14.14 -27.77 -18.02
CA GLY A 18 -15.38 -27.03 -17.83
C GLY A 18 -15.82 -26.77 -16.37
N GLN A 19 -15.10 -27.27 -15.37
CA GLN A 19 -15.51 -27.21 -13.96
C GLN A 19 -14.64 -26.32 -13.06
N TYR A 20 -13.75 -25.48 -13.61
CA TYR A 20 -13.11 -24.45 -12.79
C TYR A 20 -14.11 -23.32 -12.49
N GLN A 21 -14.87 -23.48 -11.40
CA GLN A 21 -15.64 -22.39 -10.81
C GLN A 21 -14.74 -21.66 -9.81
N ALA A 22 -14.38 -20.42 -10.13
CA ALA A 22 -13.76 -19.52 -9.17
C ALA A 22 -14.64 -19.43 -7.89
N PRO A 23 -14.03 -19.29 -6.71
CA PRO A 23 -14.79 -19.26 -5.46
C PRO A 23 -15.85 -18.14 -5.49
N SER A 24 -17.12 -18.46 -5.26
CA SER A 24 -18.25 -17.52 -5.37
C SER A 24 -18.89 -17.25 -4.00
N GLY A 25 -18.08 -16.77 -3.06
CA GLY A 25 -18.55 -16.29 -1.75
C GLY A 25 -18.92 -14.80 -1.77
N PRO A 26 -19.65 -14.29 -0.77
CA PRO A 26 -20.02 -12.87 -0.67
C PRO A 26 -18.81 -11.94 -0.50
N TRP A 27 -17.64 -12.48 -0.15
CA TRP A 27 -16.36 -11.77 -0.05
C TRP A 27 -15.49 -11.90 -1.30
N VAL A 28 -16.03 -12.51 -2.37
CA VAL A 28 -15.35 -12.71 -3.65
C VAL A 28 -16.03 -11.85 -4.70
N GLU A 29 -15.99 -10.54 -4.50
CA GLU A 29 -15.72 -9.69 -5.67
C GLU A 29 -14.41 -10.23 -6.26
N SER A 30 -14.45 -10.67 -7.52
CA SER A 30 -13.30 -11.35 -8.12
C SER A 30 -12.07 -10.45 -7.98
N ALA A 31 -10.89 -11.00 -7.69
CA ALA A 31 -9.66 -10.21 -7.62
C ALA A 31 -9.44 -9.34 -8.88
N GLU A 32 -9.99 -9.79 -10.01
CA GLU A 32 -10.07 -9.04 -11.26
C GLU A 32 -10.93 -7.77 -11.17
N SER A 33 -12.12 -7.84 -10.56
CA SER A 33 -13.00 -6.69 -10.36
C SER A 33 -12.40 -5.63 -9.41
N LEU A 34 -11.82 -6.05 -8.28
CA LEU A 34 -11.12 -5.14 -7.36
C LEU A 34 -9.84 -4.58 -7.99
N GLY A 35 -9.11 -5.42 -8.73
CA GLY A 35 -7.92 -5.00 -9.47
C GLY A 35 -8.24 -3.94 -10.51
N ALA A 36 -9.40 -4.01 -11.16
CA ALA A 36 -9.84 -3.01 -12.13
C ALA A 36 -10.09 -1.62 -11.51
N LEU A 37 -10.35 -1.53 -10.21
CA LEU A 37 -10.49 -0.26 -9.49
C LEU A 37 -9.13 0.43 -9.26
N ILE A 38 -8.02 -0.32 -9.29
CA ILE A 38 -6.67 0.19 -9.10
C ILE A 38 -6.15 0.74 -10.43
N THR A 39 -6.42 2.01 -10.69
CA THR A 39 -6.01 2.68 -11.93
C THR A 39 -4.72 3.48 -11.75
N GLY A 40 -3.90 3.57 -12.81
CA GLY A 40 -2.69 4.40 -12.79
C GLY A 40 -2.98 5.87 -12.55
N GLU A 41 -4.11 6.37 -13.07
CA GLU A 41 -4.56 7.76 -12.87
C GLU A 41 -4.89 8.02 -11.38
N GLY A 42 -5.69 7.14 -10.76
CA GLY A 42 -6.03 7.28 -9.34
C GLY A 42 -4.82 7.17 -8.41
N LEU A 43 -3.88 6.27 -8.72
CA LEU A 43 -2.61 6.18 -7.99
C LEU A 43 -1.78 7.46 -8.14
N LYS A 44 -1.73 8.03 -9.35
CA LYS A 44 -0.99 9.26 -9.64
C LYS A 44 -1.59 10.45 -8.89
N GLU A 45 -2.91 10.57 -8.82
CA GLU A 45 -3.58 11.63 -8.06
C GLU A 45 -3.14 11.66 -6.59
N HIS A 46 -3.23 10.52 -5.89
CA HIS A 46 -2.79 10.40 -4.50
C HIS A 46 -1.29 10.65 -4.35
N LEU A 47 -0.47 10.10 -5.26
CA LEU A 47 0.98 10.25 -5.23
C LEU A 47 1.39 11.72 -5.42
N SER A 48 0.78 12.42 -6.36
CA SER A 48 1.09 13.82 -6.66
C SER A 48 0.83 14.73 -5.47
N ILE A 49 -0.21 14.46 -4.67
CA ILE A 49 -0.49 15.21 -3.44
C ILE A 49 0.52 14.84 -2.35
N LEU A 50 0.73 13.55 -2.10
CA LEU A 50 1.62 13.09 -1.01
C LEU A 50 3.11 13.39 -1.24
N ALA A 51 3.50 13.63 -2.48
CA ALA A 51 4.86 13.98 -2.89
C ALA A 51 5.00 15.47 -3.29
N SER A 52 3.98 16.28 -3.04
CA SER A 52 4.01 17.70 -3.38
C SER A 52 4.90 18.49 -2.42
N ASP A 53 5.35 19.66 -2.86
CA ASP A 53 6.19 20.55 -2.05
C ASP A 53 5.45 21.03 -0.79
N GLU A 54 4.11 21.19 -0.86
CA GLU A 54 3.28 21.57 0.29
C GLU A 54 3.31 20.54 1.43
N PHE A 55 3.62 19.28 1.11
CA PHE A 55 3.72 18.22 2.11
C PHE A 55 5.15 18.11 2.67
N GLU A 56 6.13 18.88 2.19
CA GLU A 56 7.48 19.07 2.75
C GLU A 56 8.29 17.79 3.09
N GLY A 57 7.80 16.61 2.67
CA GLY A 57 8.35 15.30 3.03
C GLY A 57 7.57 14.56 4.13
N ARG A 58 7.84 13.26 4.28
CA ARG A 58 7.08 12.36 5.16
C ARG A 58 7.95 11.70 6.24
N GLU A 59 9.00 12.39 6.65
CA GLU A 59 9.84 11.93 7.76
C GLU A 59 9.06 11.95 9.08
N THR A 60 9.27 10.93 9.91
CA THR A 60 8.50 10.73 11.14
C THR A 60 8.71 11.90 12.10
N GLY A 61 7.61 12.45 12.63
CA GLY A 61 7.64 13.57 13.56
C GLY A 61 7.67 14.96 12.90
N GLN A 62 7.91 15.04 11.59
CA GLN A 62 7.91 16.31 10.87
C GLN A 62 6.49 16.81 10.54
N PRO A 63 6.30 18.13 10.28
CA PRO A 63 5.01 18.69 9.88
C PRO A 63 4.39 18.00 8.66
N GLY A 64 5.20 17.72 7.64
CA GLY A 64 4.76 17.06 6.43
C GLY A 64 4.16 15.66 6.64
N GLN A 65 4.69 14.90 7.59
CA GLN A 65 4.12 13.61 7.98
C GLN A 65 2.72 13.76 8.60
N ARG A 66 2.46 14.83 9.36
CA ARG A 66 1.12 15.09 9.94
C ARG A 66 0.12 15.44 8.84
N LEU A 67 0.51 16.27 7.88
CA LEU A 67 -0.33 16.59 6.71
C LEU A 67 -0.66 15.34 5.90
N ALA A 68 0.33 14.46 5.66
CA ALA A 68 0.12 13.18 4.99
C ALA A 68 -0.86 12.28 5.74
N ALA A 69 -0.75 12.20 7.07
CA ALA A 69 -1.64 11.40 7.89
C ALA A 69 -3.09 11.95 7.86
N GLU A 70 -3.27 13.27 7.90
CA GLU A 70 -4.58 13.90 7.76
C GLU A 70 -5.20 13.67 6.38
N TYR A 71 -4.40 13.74 5.31
CA TYR A 71 -4.85 13.43 3.96
C TYR A 71 -5.41 12.01 3.86
N ILE A 72 -4.64 11.03 4.34
CA ILE A 72 -5.05 9.62 4.31
C ILE A 72 -6.32 9.41 5.14
N ALA A 73 -6.42 10.02 6.32
CA ALA A 73 -7.62 9.94 7.16
C ALA A 73 -8.87 10.47 6.44
N LYS A 74 -8.76 11.58 5.70
CA LYS A 74 -9.87 12.13 4.90
C LYS A 74 -10.26 11.20 3.74
N VAL A 75 -9.28 10.59 3.07
CA VAL A 75 -9.54 9.60 2.01
C VAL A 75 -10.29 8.39 2.57
N PHE A 76 -9.85 7.87 3.72
CA PHE A 76 -10.52 6.76 4.42
C PHE A 76 -11.94 7.11 4.84
N GLU A 77 -12.16 8.33 5.35
CA GLU A 77 -13.49 8.82 5.69
C GLU A 77 -14.40 8.90 4.46
N GLY A 78 -13.88 9.42 3.33
CA GLY A 78 -14.59 9.47 2.05
C GLY A 78 -15.01 8.09 1.52
N TYR A 79 -14.21 7.06 1.80
CA TYR A 79 -14.53 5.66 1.46
C TYR A 79 -15.41 4.96 2.50
N GLY A 80 -15.81 5.64 3.58
CA GLY A 80 -16.62 5.06 4.64
C GLY A 80 -15.89 3.96 5.42
N MET A 81 -14.55 3.99 5.44
CA MET A 81 -13.77 3.02 6.21
C MET A 81 -14.02 3.19 7.72
N PRO A 82 -14.09 2.08 8.47
CA PRO A 82 -14.24 2.14 9.92
C PRO A 82 -13.03 2.82 10.55
N ARG A 83 -13.29 3.54 11.64
CA ARG A 83 -12.25 4.19 12.46
C ARG A 83 -11.47 3.15 13.27
N VAL A 84 -10.38 3.57 13.90
CA VAL A 84 -9.54 2.70 14.73
C VAL A 84 -10.39 2.10 15.87
N VAL A 85 -10.23 0.80 16.12
CA VAL A 85 -11.00 0.09 17.15
C VAL A 85 -10.72 0.71 18.52
N GLY A 86 -11.79 1.13 19.21
CA GLY A 86 -11.69 1.76 20.54
C GLY A 86 -11.30 3.25 20.50
N ASP A 87 -11.22 3.87 19.33
CA ASP A 87 -10.98 5.31 19.15
C ASP A 87 -12.09 5.93 18.29
N SER A 88 -12.29 7.24 18.40
CA SER A 88 -13.20 8.01 17.54
C SER A 88 -12.50 8.58 16.31
N SER A 89 -11.22 8.30 16.12
CA SER A 89 -10.38 8.85 15.06
C SER A 89 -9.72 7.76 14.19
N TYR A 90 -9.08 8.19 13.10
CA TYR A 90 -8.27 7.33 12.23
C TYR A 90 -6.82 7.18 12.70
N PHE A 91 -6.45 7.74 13.86
CA PHE A 91 -5.06 7.83 14.30
C PHE A 91 -4.77 6.86 15.44
N GLN A 92 -3.70 6.07 15.29
CA GLN A 92 -3.14 5.28 16.37
C GLN A 92 -1.96 6.04 16.99
N LYS A 93 -2.04 6.33 18.29
CA LYS A 93 -0.94 6.96 19.03
C LYS A 93 0.15 5.92 19.33
N ILE A 94 1.40 6.31 19.11
CA ILE A 94 2.59 5.51 19.41
C ILE A 94 3.55 6.31 20.29
N ALA A 95 4.38 5.61 21.07
CA ALA A 95 5.51 6.26 21.73
C ALA A 95 6.59 6.59 20.68
N PHE A 96 7.14 7.80 20.74
CA PHE A 96 8.15 8.27 19.80
C PHE A 96 9.24 9.04 20.53
N THR A 97 10.49 8.72 20.20
CA THR A 97 11.69 9.42 20.65
C THR A 97 12.52 9.77 19.43
N ALA A 98 12.92 11.04 19.31
CA ALA A 98 13.84 11.50 18.29
C ALA A 98 15.20 11.77 18.93
N GLU A 99 16.27 11.28 18.30
CA GLU A 99 17.64 11.55 18.70
C GLU A 99 18.37 12.26 17.56
N GLY A 100 19.18 13.26 17.91
CA GLY A 100 19.92 14.04 16.94
C GLY A 100 21.24 14.52 17.54
N TRP A 101 22.24 14.67 16.69
CA TRP A 101 23.54 15.21 17.07
C TRP A 101 23.50 16.74 16.97
N ASN A 102 23.80 17.45 18.06
CA ASN A 102 23.87 18.92 18.04
C ASN A 102 25.11 19.44 17.29
N ARG A 103 26.20 18.65 17.27
CA ARG A 103 27.44 18.97 16.57
C ARG A 103 28.13 17.69 16.14
N ILE A 104 28.37 17.56 14.83
CA ILE A 104 29.23 16.52 14.26
C ILE A 104 30.51 17.20 13.78
N ALA A 105 31.65 16.86 14.36
CA ALA A 105 32.95 17.40 13.98
C ALA A 105 34.02 16.32 14.04
N LEU A 106 34.87 16.24 13.01
CA LEU A 106 36.08 15.43 13.03
C LEU A 106 37.23 16.31 13.53
N VAL A 107 37.89 15.90 14.62
CA VAL A 107 39.05 16.62 15.16
C VAL A 107 40.26 15.69 15.13
N LEU A 108 41.33 16.09 14.45
CA LEU A 108 42.61 15.38 14.43
C LEU A 108 43.71 16.32 14.92
N ASN A 109 44.51 15.90 15.89
CA ASN A 109 45.62 16.69 16.44
C ASN A 109 45.25 18.10 16.91
N GLY A 110 44.00 18.30 17.37
CA GLY A 110 43.48 19.60 17.79
C GLY A 110 42.94 20.48 16.66
N GLU A 111 43.07 20.07 15.40
CA GLU A 111 42.49 20.77 14.26
C GLU A 111 41.12 20.18 13.89
N SER A 112 40.13 21.05 13.70
CA SER A 112 38.79 20.66 13.25
C SER A 112 38.77 20.54 11.73
N TYR A 113 38.43 19.36 11.23
CA TYR A 113 38.28 19.09 9.81
C TYR A 113 36.82 19.26 9.41
N ARG A 114 36.61 19.95 8.29
CA ARG A 114 35.28 20.06 7.68
C ARG A 114 34.85 18.68 7.20
N HIS A 115 33.72 18.20 7.70
CA HIS A 115 33.05 17.04 7.12
C HIS A 115 32.68 17.41 5.68
N LEU A 116 33.17 16.64 4.70
CA LEU A 116 33.04 16.98 3.29
C LEU A 116 31.57 17.04 2.89
N TRP A 117 31.14 18.24 2.49
CA TRP A 117 30.11 18.46 1.48
C TRP A 117 30.67 19.45 0.47
#